data_AF-R7TGX0-F1
#
_entry.id   AF-R7TGX0-F1
#
_cell.length_a   1.000
_cell.length_b   1.000
_cell.length_c   1.000
_cell.angle_alpha   90.00
_cell.angle_beta   90.00
_cell.angle_gamma   90.00
#
_symmetry.space_group_name_H-M   'P 1'
#
loop_
_entity.id
_entity.type
_entity.pdbx_description
1 polymer ?
#
loop_
_entity_poly.entity_id
_entity_poly.type
_entity_poly.pdbx_seq_one_letter_code
_entity_poly.pdbx_strand_id
1 'polypeptide(L)'
;IDQCDNNDLKLNITKTKEMCIDFRTHNTIITPITIKGQPIEQVTTYKYINITIQSDLRWTSHISTQCKKASALLYHLRKLRQFHVDRHLQELFFTATIDSLLLFGITVWGGRCTARDRNNISRVQRIAGKIMNTSVQPWGVSHRQRTIMRAEKIIREPLHPLHYIFQRLSS
;
A
#
# COMPACT_ATOMS: atom_id res chain seq x y z
N ILE A 1 25.84 4.28 -12.28
CA ILE A 1 26.36 2.92 -12.64
C ILE A 1 27.76 2.79 -12.04
N ASP A 2 28.59 3.80 -12.25
CA ASP A 2 29.96 3.90 -11.72
C ASP A 2 30.07 3.70 -10.20
N GLN A 3 29.14 4.25 -9.40
CA GLN A 3 29.13 3.96 -7.95
C GLN A 3 28.86 2.49 -7.60
N CYS A 4 28.08 1.76 -8.40
CA CYS A 4 27.86 0.34 -8.15
C CYS A 4 29.12 -0.46 -8.53
N ASP A 5 29.69 -0.15 -9.71
CA ASP A 5 30.89 -0.84 -10.21
C ASP A 5 32.11 -0.56 -9.31
N ASN A 6 32.27 0.67 -8.78
CA ASN A 6 33.33 1.04 -7.83
C ASN A 6 33.20 0.37 -6.45
N ASN A 7 32.04 -0.21 -6.14
CA ASN A 7 31.76 -0.90 -4.89
C ASN A 7 31.53 -2.41 -5.10
N ASP A 8 31.95 -2.96 -6.25
CA ASP A 8 31.78 -4.37 -6.61
C ASP A 8 30.33 -4.88 -6.63
N LEU A 9 29.36 -3.96 -6.83
CA LEU A 9 27.93 -4.27 -6.91
C LEU A 9 27.50 -4.51 -8.36
N LYS A 10 27.01 -5.72 -8.66
CA LYS A 10 26.47 -6.07 -9.98
C LYS A 10 24.98 -5.73 -10.08
N LEU A 11 24.62 -4.84 -11.02
CA LEU A 11 23.22 -4.53 -11.30
C LEU A 11 22.52 -5.68 -12.04
N ASN A 12 21.34 -6.06 -11.58
CA ASN A 12 20.50 -7.03 -12.25
C ASN A 12 19.48 -6.32 -13.17
N ILE A 13 19.85 -6.17 -14.44
CA ILE A 13 19.05 -5.48 -15.46
C ILE A 13 17.67 -6.12 -15.64
N THR A 14 17.56 -7.46 -15.52
CA THR A 14 16.27 -8.14 -15.73
C THR A 14 15.27 -7.87 -14.61
N LYS A 15 15.74 -7.58 -13.39
CA LYS A 15 14.90 -7.15 -12.26
C LYS A 15 14.68 -5.64 -12.22
N THR A 16 15.53 -4.84 -12.85
CA THR A 16 15.34 -3.40 -12.97
C THR A 16 14.23 -3.11 -13.96
N LYS A 17 13.28 -2.25 -13.57
CA LYS A 17 12.18 -1.79 -14.41
C LYS A 17 12.16 -0.27 -14.40
N GLU A 18 11.79 0.31 -15.52
CA GLU A 18 11.56 1.74 -15.66
C GLU A 18 10.05 1.99 -15.54
N MET A 19 9.67 2.95 -14.70
CA MET A 19 8.28 3.41 -14.62
C MET A 19 8.26 4.92 -14.91
N CYS A 20 7.63 5.28 -16.01
CA CYS A 20 7.43 6.68 -16.38
C CYS A 20 6.15 7.21 -15.74
N ILE A 21 6.28 8.27 -14.94
CA ILE A 21 5.15 8.99 -14.34
C ILE A 21 5.06 10.35 -15.04
N ASP A 22 4.11 10.48 -15.96
CA ASP A 22 3.91 11.68 -16.77
C ASP A 22 2.42 12.03 -16.83
N PHE A 23 2.09 13.28 -16.49
CA PHE A 23 0.72 13.82 -16.47
C PHE A 23 0.48 14.85 -17.58
N ARG A 24 1.45 15.05 -18.47
CA ARG A 24 1.28 15.93 -19.63
C ARG A 24 0.17 15.39 -20.54
N THR A 25 -0.62 16.30 -21.09
CA THR A 25 -1.75 15.97 -21.98
C THR A 25 -1.30 15.58 -23.39
N HIS A 26 -0.07 15.91 -23.76
CA HIS A 26 0.52 15.58 -25.07
C HIS A 26 1.35 14.31 -24.99
N ASN A 27 1.09 13.39 -25.91
CA ASN A 27 1.71 12.09 -25.96
C ASN A 27 3.18 12.23 -26.41
N THR A 28 4.09 12.38 -25.45
CA THR A 28 5.53 12.43 -25.71
C THR A 28 6.05 11.00 -25.75
N ILE A 29 6.75 10.61 -26.82
CA ILE A 29 7.44 9.32 -26.86
C ILE A 29 8.57 9.37 -25.84
N ILE A 30 8.51 8.50 -24.82
CA ILE A 30 9.56 8.40 -23.80
C ILE A 30 10.52 7.28 -24.22
N THR A 31 11.74 7.66 -24.57
CA THR A 31 12.79 6.70 -24.92
C THR A 31 13.21 5.91 -23.68
N PRO A 32 13.24 4.56 -23.73
CA PRO A 32 13.65 3.75 -22.59
C PRO A 32 15.07 4.03 -22.11
N ILE A 33 15.25 4.04 -20.79
CA ILE A 33 16.58 4.14 -20.19
C ILE A 33 17.40 2.92 -20.57
N THR A 34 18.65 3.16 -20.97
CA THR A 34 19.61 2.10 -21.31
C THR A 34 20.66 1.98 -20.21
N ILE A 35 20.91 0.77 -19.72
CA ILE A 35 22.00 0.47 -18.77
C ILE A 35 22.94 -0.55 -19.42
N LYS A 36 24.24 -0.23 -19.45
CA LYS A 36 25.28 -1.09 -20.07
C LYS A 36 24.90 -1.53 -21.50
N GLY A 37 24.32 -0.61 -22.28
CA GLY A 37 23.87 -0.86 -23.65
C GLY A 37 22.58 -1.66 -23.78
N GLN A 38 21.95 -2.09 -22.68
CA GLN A 38 20.67 -2.81 -22.70
C GLN A 38 19.51 -1.91 -22.30
N PRO A 39 18.41 -1.86 -23.08
CA PRO A 39 17.22 -1.11 -22.70
C PRO A 39 16.55 -1.76 -21.50
N ILE A 40 16.13 -0.94 -20.54
CA ILE A 40 15.33 -1.39 -19.40
C ILE A 40 13.88 -1.56 -19.84
N GLU A 41 13.23 -2.61 -19.35
CA GLU A 41 11.79 -2.80 -19.56
C GLU A 41 10.98 -1.69 -18.89
N GLN A 42 10.17 -0.99 -19.69
CA GLN A 42 9.20 -0.02 -19.19
C GLN A 42 7.91 -0.73 -18.72
N VAL A 43 7.44 -0.37 -17.54
CA VAL A 43 6.24 -0.94 -16.92
C VAL A 43 5.29 0.17 -16.46
N THR A 44 3.98 -0.09 -16.59
CA THR A 44 2.93 0.80 -16.07
C THR A 44 2.51 0.43 -14.65
N THR A 45 2.89 -0.75 -14.18
CA THR A 45 2.58 -1.25 -12.84
C THR A 45 3.76 -2.05 -12.30
N TYR A 46 4.15 -1.82 -11.05
CA TYR A 46 5.25 -2.54 -10.42
C TYR A 46 4.98 -2.81 -8.94
N LYS A 47 5.36 -4.00 -8.46
CA LYS A 47 5.22 -4.37 -7.06
C LYS A 47 6.52 -4.10 -6.30
N TYR A 48 6.49 -3.13 -5.39
CA TYR A 48 7.60 -2.77 -4.52
C TYR A 48 7.21 -2.95 -3.05
N ILE A 49 7.95 -3.80 -2.31
CA ILE A 49 7.73 -4.08 -0.88
C ILE A 49 6.22 -4.30 -0.56
N ASN A 50 5.58 -5.23 -1.26
CA ASN A 50 4.14 -5.56 -1.12
C ASN A 50 3.14 -4.46 -1.50
N ILE A 51 3.59 -3.30 -1.96
CA ILE A 51 2.75 -2.24 -2.53
C ILE A 51 2.84 -2.29 -4.05
N THR A 52 1.71 -2.15 -4.73
CA THR A 52 1.66 -2.11 -6.19
C THR A 52 1.50 -0.65 -6.62
N ILE A 53 2.51 -0.12 -7.29
CA ILE A 53 2.56 1.26 -7.79
C ILE A 53 2.11 1.24 -9.24
N GLN A 54 1.30 2.23 -9.63
CA GLN A 54 0.88 2.44 -11.01
C GLN A 54 1.45 3.77 -11.52
N SER A 55 1.78 3.83 -12.81
CA SER A 55 2.31 5.04 -13.46
C SER A 55 1.35 6.22 -13.44
N ASP A 56 0.04 5.96 -13.37
CA ASP A 56 -1.01 6.97 -13.23
C ASP A 56 -1.25 7.44 -11.78
N LEU A 57 -0.42 6.97 -10.84
CA LEU A 57 -0.53 7.19 -9.40
C LEU A 57 -1.90 6.82 -8.80
N ARG A 58 -2.66 5.96 -9.48
CA ARG A 58 -3.83 5.30 -8.89
C ARG A 58 -3.37 4.09 -8.08
N TRP A 59 -4.21 3.71 -7.12
CA TRP A 59 -3.94 2.58 -6.22
C TRP A 59 -4.93 1.43 -6.40
N THR A 60 -5.76 1.49 -7.43
CA THR A 60 -6.84 0.53 -7.67
C THR A 60 -6.32 -0.88 -7.84
N SER A 61 -5.20 -1.08 -8.54
CA SER A 61 -4.57 -2.41 -8.71
C SER A 61 -4.09 -2.98 -7.38
N HIS A 62 -3.43 -2.15 -6.55
CA HIS A 62 -3.02 -2.52 -5.21
C HIS A 62 -4.22 -2.89 -4.33
N ILE A 63 -5.19 -1.99 -4.21
CA ILE A 63 -6.36 -2.14 -3.34
C ILE A 63 -7.20 -3.34 -3.76
N SER A 64 -7.43 -3.54 -5.06
CA SER A 64 -8.12 -4.72 -5.59
C SER A 64 -7.42 -6.02 -5.19
N THR A 65 -6.09 -6.06 -5.31
CA THR A 65 -5.28 -7.22 -4.93
C THR A 65 -5.38 -7.50 -3.43
N GLN A 66 -5.25 -6.48 -2.58
CA GLN A 66 -5.39 -6.65 -1.12
C GLN A 66 -6.80 -7.05 -0.72
N CYS A 67 -7.83 -6.45 -1.32
CA CYS A 67 -9.22 -6.83 -1.08
C CYS A 67 -9.51 -8.28 -1.44
N LYS A 68 -8.96 -8.80 -2.55
CA LYS A 68 -9.09 -10.22 -2.93
C LYS A 68 -8.45 -11.14 -1.90
N LYS A 69 -7.23 -10.85 -1.46
CA LYS A 69 -6.51 -11.61 -0.43
C LYS A 69 -7.25 -11.58 0.91
N ALA A 70 -7.65 -10.40 1.36
CA ALA A 70 -8.43 -10.22 2.58
C ALA A 70 -9.78 -10.95 2.49
N SER A 71 -10.43 -10.94 1.33
CA SER A 71 -11.68 -11.68 1.10
C SER A 71 -11.51 -13.19 1.22
N ALA A 72 -10.38 -13.74 0.78
CA ALA A 72 -10.06 -15.15 0.99
C ALA A 72 -9.86 -15.47 2.48
N LEU A 73 -9.25 -14.57 3.25
CA LEU A 73 -9.08 -14.74 4.70
C LEU A 73 -10.42 -14.68 5.48
N LEU A 74 -11.45 -14.01 4.96
CA LEU A 74 -12.78 -14.05 5.55
C LEU A 74 -13.35 -15.48 5.63
N TYR A 75 -12.92 -16.41 4.77
CA TYR A 75 -13.29 -17.82 4.91
C TYR A 75 -12.79 -18.41 6.24
N HIS A 76 -11.53 -18.14 6.60
CA HIS A 76 -10.95 -18.59 7.86
C HIS A 76 -11.66 -17.95 9.05
N LEU A 77 -11.97 -16.66 8.97
CA LEU A 77 -12.76 -15.98 10.01
C LEU A 77 -14.16 -16.62 10.18
N ARG A 78 -14.83 -17.01 9.09
CA ARG A 78 -16.09 -17.77 9.17
C ARG A 78 -15.90 -19.12 9.84
N LYS A 79 -14.80 -19.82 9.58
CA LYS A 79 -14.48 -21.10 10.22
C LYS A 79 -14.27 -20.96 11.72
N LEU A 80 -13.56 -19.91 12.16
CA LEU A 80 -13.40 -19.62 13.60
C LEU A 80 -14.77 -19.42 14.27
N ARG A 81 -15.68 -18.66 13.64
CA ARG A 81 -17.05 -18.51 14.15
C ARG A 81 -17.81 -19.85 14.19
N GLN A 82 -17.71 -20.67 13.14
CA GLN A 82 -18.36 -21.99 13.08
C GLN A 82 -17.87 -22.93 14.18
N PHE A 83 -16.60 -22.85 14.56
CA PHE A 83 -16.03 -23.63 15.66
C PHE A 83 -16.25 -23.00 17.04
N HIS A 84 -17.11 -21.98 17.15
CA HIS A 84 -17.43 -21.31 18.40
C HIS A 84 -16.19 -20.74 19.13
N VAL A 85 -15.15 -20.36 18.38
CA VAL A 85 -13.99 -19.67 18.93
C VAL A 85 -14.43 -18.36 19.57
N ASP A 86 -13.83 -18.01 20.71
CA ASP A 86 -14.18 -16.80 21.45
C ASP A 86 -14.09 -15.53 20.57
N ARG A 87 -14.98 -14.57 20.84
CA ARG A 87 -15.07 -13.33 20.05
C ARG A 87 -13.76 -12.54 20.08
N HIS A 88 -13.09 -12.48 21.23
CA HIS A 88 -11.83 -11.76 21.36
C HIS A 88 -10.77 -12.34 20.42
N LEU A 89 -10.70 -13.67 20.31
CA LEU A 89 -9.78 -14.35 19.40
C LEU A 89 -10.15 -14.13 17.92
N GLN A 90 -11.44 -14.04 17.60
CA GLN A 90 -11.88 -13.67 16.25
C GLN A 90 -11.49 -12.24 15.88
N GLU A 91 -11.68 -11.29 16.80
CA GLU A 91 -11.28 -9.88 16.63
C GLU A 91 -9.75 -9.74 16.50
N LEU A 92 -9.01 -10.48 17.33
CA LEU A 92 -7.55 -10.56 17.23
C LEU A 92 -7.11 -11.11 15.89
N PHE A 93 -7.73 -12.21 15.41
CA PHE A 93 -7.45 -12.77 14.09
C PHE A 93 -7.72 -11.74 12.99
N PHE A 94 -8.86 -11.05 13.05
CA PHE A 94 -9.21 -10.01 12.08
C PHE A 94 -8.16 -8.88 12.05
N THR A 95 -7.84 -8.29 13.21
CA THR A 95 -6.88 -7.18 13.29
C THR A 95 -5.48 -7.61 12.87
N ALA A 96 -5.01 -8.77 13.33
CA ALA A 96 -3.66 -9.24 13.10
C ALA A 96 -3.41 -9.77 11.68
N THR A 97 -4.44 -10.27 10.99
CA THR A 97 -4.26 -10.92 9.67
C THR A 97 -5.00 -10.22 8.54
N ILE A 98 -6.27 -9.86 8.72
CA ILE A 98 -7.11 -9.32 7.66
C ILE A 98 -6.89 -7.82 7.53
N ASP A 99 -7.05 -7.08 8.64
CA ASP A 99 -6.93 -5.61 8.63
C ASP A 99 -5.48 -5.16 8.45
N SER A 100 -4.52 -5.88 9.04
CA SER A 100 -3.08 -5.64 8.84
C SER A 100 -2.67 -5.78 7.37
N LEU A 101 -3.14 -6.82 6.67
CA LEU A 101 -2.91 -7.04 5.25
C LEU A 101 -3.63 -6.01 4.40
N LEU A 102 -4.93 -5.78 4.68
CA LEU A 102 -5.79 -4.90 3.91
C LEU A 102 -5.29 -3.44 3.96
N LEU A 103 -4.81 -3.01 5.13
CA LEU A 103 -4.38 -1.62 5.39
C LEU A 103 -2.84 -1.47 5.38
N PHE A 104 -2.12 -2.45 4.84
CA PHE A 104 -0.66 -2.36 4.73
C PHE A 104 -0.26 -1.16 3.86
N GLY A 105 0.61 -0.29 4.38
CA GLY A 105 1.07 0.90 3.65
C GLY A 105 0.01 1.97 3.43
N ILE A 106 -1.09 1.97 4.19
CA ILE A 106 -2.24 2.88 4.00
C ILE A 106 -1.89 4.38 4.02
N THR A 107 -0.81 4.79 4.69
CA THR A 107 -0.33 6.17 4.66
C THR A 107 0.20 6.60 3.30
N VAL A 108 0.54 5.65 2.43
CA VAL A 108 1.05 5.90 1.06
C VAL A 108 -0.11 6.04 0.07
N TRP A 109 -1.08 5.13 0.13
CA TRP A 109 -2.14 5.04 -0.88
C TRP A 109 -3.50 5.61 -0.43
N GLY A 110 -3.74 5.72 0.87
CA GLY A 110 -5.05 6.07 1.45
C GLY A 110 -5.58 7.44 1.03
N GLY A 111 -4.69 8.41 0.80
CA GLY A 111 -5.04 9.76 0.36
C GLY A 111 -5.55 9.87 -1.08
N ARG A 112 -5.32 8.84 -1.92
CA ARG A 112 -5.66 8.86 -3.36
C ARG A 112 -6.66 7.75 -3.74
N CYS A 113 -7.41 7.22 -2.78
CA CYS A 113 -8.47 6.23 -3.03
C CYS A 113 -9.64 6.83 -3.80
N THR A 114 -10.08 6.18 -4.87
CA THR A 114 -11.34 6.51 -5.56
C THR A 114 -12.56 6.06 -4.73
N ALA A 115 -13.76 6.55 -5.04
CA ALA A 115 -14.99 6.08 -4.38
C ALA A 115 -15.16 4.55 -4.47
N ARG A 116 -14.79 3.96 -5.61
CA ARG A 116 -14.80 2.51 -5.83
C ARG A 116 -13.83 1.79 -4.90
N ASP A 117 -12.61 2.32 -4.76
CA ASP A 117 -11.59 1.75 -3.87
C ASP A 117 -12.07 1.76 -2.41
N ARG A 118 -12.62 2.91 -1.96
CA ARG A 118 -13.19 3.05 -0.62
C ARG A 118 -14.30 2.02 -0.37
N ASN A 119 -15.20 1.83 -1.33
CA ASN A 119 -16.29 0.86 -1.24
C ASN A 119 -15.77 -0.58 -1.15
N ASN A 120 -14.72 -0.92 -1.89
CA ASN A 120 -14.11 -2.25 -1.85
C ASN A 120 -13.52 -2.58 -0.48
N ILE A 121 -12.78 -1.63 0.12
CA ILE A 121 -12.19 -1.78 1.45
C ILE A 121 -13.29 -1.89 2.52
N SER A 122 -14.25 -0.96 2.50
CA SER A 122 -15.39 -0.96 3.43
C SER A 122 -16.22 -2.24 3.33
N ARG A 123 -16.33 -2.84 2.14
CA ARG A 123 -17.04 -4.12 1.95
C ARG A 123 -16.38 -5.25 2.72
N VAL A 124 -15.04 -5.36 2.68
CA VAL A 124 -14.30 -6.39 3.44
C VAL A 124 -14.52 -6.21 4.94
N GLN A 125 -14.31 -4.99 5.46
CA GLN A 125 -14.50 -4.67 6.88
C GLN A 125 -15.94 -4.93 7.35
N ARG A 126 -16.94 -4.57 6.53
CA ARG A 126 -18.37 -4.83 6.84
C ARG A 126 -18.69 -6.32 6.89
N ILE A 127 -18.14 -7.13 5.98
CA ILE A 127 -18.35 -8.58 6.02
C ILE A 127 -17.69 -9.17 7.27
N ALA A 128 -16.48 -8.74 7.62
CA ALA A 128 -15.81 -9.18 8.84
C ALA A 128 -16.63 -8.86 10.10
N GLY A 129 -17.14 -7.62 10.23
CA GLY A 129 -17.99 -7.22 11.35
C GLY A 129 -19.27 -8.06 11.46
N LYS A 130 -19.90 -8.39 10.33
CA LYS A 130 -21.06 -9.32 10.29
C LYS A 130 -20.69 -10.73 10.75
N ILE A 131 -19.51 -11.23 10.42
CA ILE A 131 -19.05 -12.56 10.85
C ILE A 131 -18.80 -12.55 12.36
N MET A 132 -18.13 -11.53 12.90
CA MET A 132 -17.79 -11.47 14.33
C MET A 132 -18.93 -10.97 15.22
N ASN A 133 -20.01 -10.47 14.61
CA ASN A 133 -21.11 -9.77 15.28
C ASN A 133 -20.62 -8.57 16.12
N THR A 134 -19.75 -7.77 15.52
CA THR A 134 -19.10 -6.60 16.16
C THR A 134 -18.97 -5.45 15.17
N SER A 135 -18.74 -4.25 15.70
CA SER A 135 -18.42 -3.08 14.87
C SER A 135 -16.93 -3.08 14.55
N VAL A 136 -16.59 -2.95 13.26
CA VAL A 136 -15.21 -2.85 12.80
C VAL A 136 -14.87 -1.38 12.56
N GLN A 137 -13.71 -0.94 13.04
CA GLN A 137 -13.22 0.41 12.81
C GLN A 137 -13.13 0.70 11.29
N PRO A 138 -13.79 1.76 10.79
CA PRO A 138 -13.71 2.12 9.38
C PRO A 138 -12.26 2.44 8.96
N TRP A 139 -11.84 1.95 7.80
CA TRP A 139 -10.49 2.15 7.27
C TRP A 139 -10.06 3.63 7.23
N GLY A 140 -11.01 4.56 7.03
CA GLY A 140 -10.73 6.00 7.01
C GLY A 140 -10.23 6.53 8.34
N VAL A 141 -10.72 5.98 9.46
CA VAL A 141 -10.22 6.30 10.81
C VAL A 141 -8.80 5.78 10.97
N SER A 142 -8.55 4.51 10.58
CA SER A 142 -7.23 3.89 10.61
C SER A 142 -6.21 4.65 9.75
N HIS A 143 -6.62 5.09 8.56
CA HIS A 143 -5.80 5.92 7.67
C HIS A 143 -5.44 7.23 8.35
N ARG A 144 -6.42 7.99 8.86
CA ARG A 144 -6.18 9.26 9.53
C ARG A 144 -5.22 9.11 10.71
N GLN A 145 -5.47 8.12 11.57
CA GLN A 145 -4.64 7.86 12.76
C GLN A 145 -3.20 7.51 12.37
N ARG A 146 -3.00 6.59 11.42
CA ARG A 146 -1.66 6.18 10.98
C ARG A 146 -0.91 7.31 10.28
N THR A 147 -1.60 8.15 9.52
CA THR A 147 -1.01 9.32 8.87
C THR A 147 -0.55 10.35 9.89
N ILE A 148 -1.37 10.63 10.92
CA ILE A 148 -0.98 11.54 12.02
C ILE A 148 0.22 10.96 12.78
N MET A 149 0.19 9.69 13.19
CA MET A 149 1.32 9.07 13.90
C MET A 149 2.61 9.10 13.08
N ARG A 150 2.53 8.88 11.77
CA ARG A 150 3.69 8.97 10.87
C ARG A 150 4.22 10.41 10.78
N ALA A 151 3.34 11.38 10.62
CA ALA A 151 3.69 12.81 10.59
C ALA A 151 4.38 13.24 11.88
N GLU A 152 3.83 12.89 13.04
CA GLU A 152 4.44 13.22 14.32
C GLU A 152 5.79 12.53 14.53
N LYS A 153 5.97 11.29 14.04
CA LYS A 153 7.27 10.62 14.08
C LYS A 153 8.31 11.40 13.26
N ILE A 154 7.95 11.87 12.07
CA ILE A 154 8.84 12.69 11.22
C ILE A 154 9.24 13.98 11.94
N ILE A 155 8.27 14.66 12.57
CA ILE A 155 8.51 15.91 13.31
C ILE A 155 9.37 15.66 14.57
N ARG A 156 9.24 14.50 15.22
CA ARG A 156 10.00 14.20 16.45
C ARG A 156 11.41 13.67 16.21
N GLU A 157 11.75 13.23 15.00
CA GLU A 157 13.01 12.56 14.69
C GLU A 157 13.93 13.49 13.90
N PRO A 158 14.94 14.15 14.52
CA PRO A 158 15.78 15.16 13.85
C PRO A 158 16.59 14.60 12.68
N LEU A 159 16.93 13.31 12.73
CA LEU A 159 17.67 12.61 11.67
C LEU A 159 16.76 12.16 10.51
N HIS A 160 15.43 12.35 10.61
CA HIS A 160 14.54 11.96 9.53
C HIS A 160 14.75 12.90 8.33
N PRO A 161 14.92 12.39 7.09
CA PRO A 161 15.20 13.23 5.92
C PRO A 161 14.16 14.33 5.66
N LEU A 162 12.93 14.10 6.10
CA LEU A 162 11.81 15.05 5.97
C LEU A 162 11.61 15.95 7.19
N HIS A 163 12.38 15.82 8.26
CA HIS A 163 12.15 16.54 9.52
C HIS A 163 12.11 18.06 9.34
N TYR A 164 13.09 18.62 8.65
CA TYR A 164 13.22 20.06 8.42
C TYR A 164 12.26 20.61 7.36
N ILE A 165 11.68 19.74 6.52
CA ILE A 165 10.78 20.11 5.42
C ILE A 165 9.31 19.96 5.84
N PHE A 166 9.02 19.00 6.72
CA PHE A 166 7.67 18.66 7.10
C PHE A 166 7.18 19.55 8.26
N GLN A 167 6.37 20.55 7.94
CA GLN A 167 5.72 21.41 8.92
C GLN A 167 4.24 21.03 9.08
N ARG A 168 3.77 20.94 10.33
CA ARG A 168 2.35 20.74 10.61
C ARG A 168 1.63 22.06 10.39
N LEU A 169 0.69 22.09 9.44
CA LEU A 169 -0.19 23.24 9.24
C LEU A 169 -1.00 23.49 10.53
N SER A 170 -1.11 24.75 10.93
CA SER A 170 -1.97 25.16 12.05
C SER A 170 -3.42 24.79 11.70
N SER A 171 -4.06 24.07 12.63
CA SER A 171 -5.47 23.65 12.54
C SER A 171 -6.43 24.79 12.74
#